data_AF-A0A422NAM8-F1
#
_entry.id   AF-A0A422NAM8-F1
#
_cell.length_a   1.000
_cell.length_b   1.000
_cell.length_c   1.000
_cell.angle_alpha   90.00
_cell.angle_beta   90.00
_cell.angle_gamma   90.00
#
_symmetry.space_group_name_H-M   'P 1'
#
loop_
_entity.id
_entity.type
_entity.pdbx_description
1 polymer ?
#
loop_
_entity_poly.entity_id
_entity_poly.type
_entity_poly.pdbx_seq_one_letter_code
_entity_poly.pdbx_strand_id
1 'polypeptide(L)'
;MVSEKWSTTTLLGDSLTEQGYLSGWASRLSERYVRRADVVNRGLSGYNTRWILDILNDDERRHHLLPPYINKPLFVTLMLGSNDCAGLPQHVPLEEYRVNLKAIIGLVRKHAAPVGGIFLMSPPPFDDDGRQQWLRSQGRDPDSCKRRFEAMRHYR
;
A
#
# COMPACT_ATOMS: atom_id res chain seq x y z
N MET A 1 -0.04 37.11 -4.29
CA MET A 1 -0.33 36.03 -5.24
C MET A 1 -0.34 34.73 -4.46
N VAL A 2 -1.48 34.07 -4.30
CA VAL A 2 -1.51 32.71 -3.74
C VAL A 2 -1.02 31.80 -4.86
N SER A 3 0.19 31.27 -4.73
CA SER A 3 0.67 30.20 -5.60
C SER A 3 -0.35 29.07 -5.50
N GLU A 4 -1.12 28.83 -6.56
CA GLU A 4 -1.96 27.63 -6.64
C GLU A 4 -1.04 26.43 -6.51
N LYS A 5 -1.12 25.74 -5.36
CA LYS A 5 -0.30 24.56 -5.09
C LYS A 5 -0.76 23.46 -6.05
N TRP A 6 0.17 22.88 -6.80
CA TRP A 6 -0.12 21.78 -7.70
C TRP A 6 -0.77 20.62 -6.93
N SER A 7 -1.87 20.09 -7.47
CA SER A 7 -2.61 19.02 -6.81
C SER A 7 -1.83 17.70 -6.89
N THR A 8 -1.97 16.87 -5.87
CA THR A 8 -1.28 15.57 -5.81
C THR A 8 -2.23 14.50 -5.28
N THR A 9 -1.94 13.24 -5.59
CA THR A 9 -2.58 12.06 -5.04
C THR A 9 -1.48 11.15 -4.49
N THR A 10 -1.73 10.47 -3.38
CA THR A 10 -0.72 9.59 -2.77
C THR A 10 -1.18 8.14 -2.85
N LEU A 11 -0.32 7.28 -3.38
CA LEU A 11 -0.54 5.84 -3.40
C LEU A 11 0.24 5.19 -2.27
N LEU A 12 -0.45 4.74 -1.23
CA LEU A 12 0.16 4.07 -0.09
C LEU A 12 -0.14 2.57 -0.15
N GLY A 13 0.86 1.73 0.08
CA GLY A 13 0.66 0.28 0.09
C GLY A 13 1.95 -0.53 0.10
N ASP A 14 1.83 -1.80 -0.28
CA ASP A 14 2.95 -2.74 -0.35
C ASP A 14 3.61 -2.80 -1.76
N SER A 15 4.21 -3.93 -2.10
CA SER A 15 4.82 -4.20 -3.41
C SER A 15 3.88 -4.00 -4.58
N LEU A 16 2.58 -4.24 -4.41
CA LEU A 16 1.58 -4.05 -5.46
C LEU A 16 1.37 -2.57 -5.78
N THR A 17 1.59 -1.71 -4.78
CA THR A 17 1.62 -0.26 -4.98
C THR A 17 2.96 0.18 -5.53
N GLU A 18 4.09 -0.29 -4.98
CA GLU A 18 5.44 0.05 -5.44
C GLU A 18 5.61 -0.24 -6.94
N GLN A 19 5.16 -1.42 -7.38
CA GLN A 19 5.21 -1.87 -8.76
C GLN A 19 3.98 -1.42 -9.57
N GLY A 20 3.19 -0.48 -9.05
CA GLY A 20 1.95 -0.02 -9.67
C GLY A 20 2.13 0.59 -11.06
N TYR A 21 3.29 1.19 -11.33
CA TYR A 21 3.63 1.69 -12.66
C TYR A 21 3.95 0.56 -13.64
N LEU A 22 4.70 -0.46 -13.18
CA LEU A 22 5.05 -1.63 -13.98
C LEU A 22 3.82 -2.48 -14.31
N SER A 23 2.93 -2.69 -13.34
CA SER A 23 1.64 -3.38 -13.54
C SER A 23 0.60 -2.52 -14.29
N GLY A 24 0.86 -1.22 -14.44
CA GLY A 24 0.08 -0.30 -15.25
C GLY A 24 -1.09 0.39 -14.54
N TRP A 25 -1.48 -0.01 -13.32
CA TRP A 25 -2.61 0.62 -12.64
C TRP A 25 -2.30 2.06 -12.21
N ALA A 26 -1.09 2.30 -11.67
CA ALA A 26 -0.65 3.65 -11.30
C ALA A 26 -0.35 4.48 -12.56
N SER A 27 0.13 3.85 -13.63
CA SER A 27 0.35 4.50 -14.93
C SER A 27 -0.95 5.01 -15.53
N ARG A 28 -2.00 4.17 -15.54
CA ARG A 28 -3.34 4.57 -16.00
C ARG A 28 -3.92 5.67 -15.13
N LEU A 29 -3.74 5.61 -13.81
CA LEU A 29 -4.16 6.70 -12.94
C LEU A 29 -3.43 8.00 -13.29
N SER A 30 -2.11 7.95 -13.48
CA SER A 30 -1.29 9.10 -13.86
C SER A 30 -1.70 9.69 -15.20
N GLU A 31 -1.94 8.84 -16.21
CA GLU A 31 -2.47 9.24 -17.51
C GLU A 31 -3.80 9.98 -17.36
N ARG A 32 -4.71 9.46 -16.54
CA ARG A 32 -6.00 10.13 -16.28
C ARG A 32 -5.82 11.46 -15.57
N TYR A 33 -4.80 11.64 -14.73
CA TYR A 33 -4.56 12.90 -14.01
C TYR A 33 -3.57 13.84 -14.69
N VAL A 34 -3.18 13.58 -15.95
CA VAL A 34 -2.33 14.48 -16.74
C VAL A 34 -2.87 15.91 -16.70
N ARG A 35 -1.98 16.86 -16.38
CA ARG A 35 -2.25 18.29 -16.20
C ARG A 35 -3.28 18.64 -15.11
N ARG A 36 -3.61 17.69 -14.22
CA ARG A 36 -4.57 17.88 -13.12
C ARG A 36 -3.97 17.60 -11.75
N ALA A 37 -3.19 16.54 -11.62
CA ALA A 37 -2.49 16.22 -10.38
C ALA A 37 -1.30 15.28 -10.64
N ASP A 38 -0.29 15.35 -9.77
CA ASP A 38 0.74 14.31 -9.73
C ASP A 38 0.24 13.08 -8.98
N VAL A 39 0.67 11.91 -9.43
CA VAL A 39 0.43 10.63 -8.76
C VAL A 39 1.72 10.19 -8.08
N VAL A 40 1.76 10.28 -6.75
CA VAL A 40 2.96 10.00 -5.97
C VAL A 40 2.88 8.59 -5.40
N ASN A 41 3.77 7.72 -5.86
CA ASN A 41 3.86 6.34 -5.39
C ASN A 41 4.71 6.25 -4.11
N ARG A 42 4.10 5.74 -3.03
CA ARG A 42 4.70 5.50 -1.71
C ARG A 42 4.51 4.05 -1.28
N GLY A 43 4.50 3.13 -2.24
CA GLY A 43 4.50 1.70 -1.98
C GLY A 43 5.83 1.23 -1.40
N LEU A 44 5.78 0.27 -0.47
CA LEU A 44 6.96 -0.36 0.13
C LEU A 44 6.89 -1.88 -0.02
N SER A 45 7.68 -2.44 -0.93
CA SER A 45 7.73 -3.87 -1.16
C SER A 45 8.13 -4.66 0.08
N GLY A 46 7.34 -5.70 0.37
CA GLY A 46 7.54 -6.56 1.53
C GLY A 46 6.93 -6.04 2.85
N TYR A 47 6.40 -4.82 2.90
CA TYR A 47 5.87 -4.26 4.14
C TYR A 47 4.44 -4.73 4.46
N ASN A 48 4.18 -5.03 5.72
CA ASN A 48 2.86 -5.35 6.28
C ASN A 48 2.30 -4.15 7.07
N THR A 49 1.06 -4.27 7.59
CA THR A 49 0.46 -3.17 8.35
C THR A 49 1.21 -2.80 9.63
N ARG A 50 1.86 -3.77 10.29
CA ARG A 50 2.64 -3.53 11.52
C ARG A 50 3.82 -2.59 11.25
N TRP A 51 4.58 -2.84 10.18
CA TRP A 51 5.74 -2.01 9.84
C TRP A 51 5.34 -0.66 9.25
N ILE A 52 4.26 -0.60 8.47
CA ILE A 52 3.72 0.69 8.00
C ILE A 52 3.27 1.55 9.19
N LEU A 53 2.59 0.95 10.17
CA LEU A 53 2.15 1.66 11.36
C LEU A 53 3.33 2.19 12.19
N ASP A 54 4.40 1.40 12.33
CA ASP A 54 5.64 1.84 12.99
C ASP A 54 6.23 3.09 12.31
N ILE A 55 6.34 3.08 10.98
CA ILE A 55 6.83 4.24 10.20
C ILE A 55 5.95 5.47 10.39
N LEU A 56 4.61 5.31 10.39
CA LEU A 56 3.69 6.45 10.50
C LEU A 56 3.65 7.06 11.91
N ASN A 57 3.95 6.29 12.95
CA ASN A 57 4.01 6.79 14.31
C ASN A 57 5.27 7.61 14.60
N ASP A 58 6.35 7.36 13.86
CA ASP A 58 7.58 8.13 13.96
C ASP A 58 7.51 9.41 13.09
N ASP A 59 7.81 10.57 13.66
CA ASP A 59 7.64 11.85 12.99
C ASP A 59 8.57 12.04 11.79
N GLU A 60 9.83 11.63 11.90
CA GLU A 60 10.81 11.79 10.82
C GLU A 60 10.55 10.77 9.71
N ARG A 61 10.34 9.50 10.08
CA ARG A 61 10.10 8.42 9.11
C ARG A 61 8.78 8.56 8.39
N ARG A 62 7.73 9.09 9.06
CA ARG A 62 6.43 9.36 8.43
C ARG A 62 6.57 10.25 7.21
N HIS A 63 7.53 11.18 7.18
CA HIS A 63 7.76 12.04 6.02
C HIS A 63 8.15 11.27 4.75
N HIS A 64 8.63 10.03 4.85
CA HIS A 64 8.88 9.18 3.69
C HIS A 64 7.58 8.74 3.00
N LEU A 65 6.52 8.49 3.79
CA LEU A 65 5.21 8.05 3.29
C LEU A 65 4.26 9.23 3.05
N LEU A 66 4.29 10.22 3.94
CA LEU A 66 3.43 11.41 3.95
C LEU A 66 4.32 12.67 4.02
N PRO A 67 5.02 13.02 2.93
CA PRO A 67 5.97 14.12 2.96
C PRO A 67 5.27 15.48 3.15
N PRO A 68 5.82 16.41 3.95
CA PRO A 68 5.16 17.69 4.28
C PRO A 68 4.85 18.59 3.07
N TYR A 69 5.59 18.43 1.96
CA TYR A 69 5.33 19.19 0.74
C TYR A 69 4.01 18.76 0.06
N ILE A 70 3.60 17.50 0.25
CA ILE A 70 2.29 16.95 -0.15
C ILE A 70 1.29 17.27 0.96
N ASN A 71 0.80 18.51 0.96
CA ASN A 71 -0.21 18.95 1.91
C ASN A 71 -1.60 18.83 1.29
N LYS A 72 -2.52 18.12 1.95
CA LYS A 72 -3.92 17.91 1.51
C LYS A 72 -4.02 17.33 0.08
N PRO A 73 -3.52 16.11 -0.17
CA PRO A 73 -3.68 15.48 -1.48
C PRO A 73 -5.16 15.32 -1.83
N LEU A 74 -5.49 15.26 -3.11
CA LEU A 74 -6.86 15.03 -3.59
C LEU A 74 -7.44 13.75 -3.00
N PHE A 75 -6.63 12.71 -2.90
CA PHE A 75 -6.97 11.49 -2.17
C PHE A 75 -5.71 10.69 -1.81
N VAL A 76 -5.88 9.74 -0.91
CA VAL A 76 -4.87 8.69 -0.64
C VAL A 76 -5.49 7.33 -0.95
N THR A 77 -4.81 6.50 -1.73
CA THR A 77 -5.17 5.07 -1.82
C THR A 77 -4.40 4.29 -0.77
N LEU A 78 -5.04 3.29 -0.15
CA LEU A 78 -4.38 2.38 0.79
C LEU A 78 -4.62 0.94 0.37
N MET A 79 -3.54 0.25 -0.02
CA MET A 79 -3.57 -1.16 -0.41
C MET A 79 -2.54 -1.96 0.39
N LEU A 80 -2.99 -2.59 1.47
CA LEU A 80 -2.19 -3.41 2.39
C LEU A 80 -2.94 -4.72 2.69
N GLY A 81 -2.27 -5.67 3.34
CA GLY A 81 -2.85 -6.96 3.73
C GLY A 81 -2.25 -8.17 3.02
N SER A 82 -1.65 -7.99 1.84
CA SER A 82 -1.04 -9.10 1.07
C SER A 82 0.14 -9.74 1.81
N ASN A 83 0.91 -8.94 2.56
CA ASN A 83 2.03 -9.42 3.36
C ASN A 83 1.59 -9.87 4.76
N ASP A 84 0.57 -9.24 5.32
CA ASP A 84 -0.04 -9.60 6.61
C ASP A 84 -0.58 -11.05 6.60
N CYS A 85 -1.22 -11.45 5.49
CA CYS A 85 -1.71 -12.81 5.30
C CYS A 85 -0.64 -13.83 4.85
N ALA A 86 0.63 -13.40 4.75
CA ALA A 86 1.73 -14.29 4.38
C ALA A 86 2.25 -15.10 5.57
N GLY A 87 3.19 -16.01 5.30
CA GLY A 87 3.96 -16.68 6.34
C GLY A 87 4.95 -15.73 7.05
N LEU A 88 5.68 -16.29 8.03
CA LEU A 88 6.78 -15.58 8.68
C LEU A 88 7.86 -15.19 7.65
N PRO A 89 8.52 -14.03 7.82
CA PRO A 89 8.42 -13.11 8.97
C PRO A 89 7.32 -12.04 8.85
N GLN A 90 6.54 -12.03 7.76
CA GLN A 90 5.62 -10.94 7.45
C GLN A 90 4.24 -11.07 8.12
N HIS A 91 3.92 -12.25 8.65
CA HIS A 91 2.60 -12.51 9.20
C HIS A 91 2.15 -11.50 10.26
N VAL A 92 0.92 -10.99 10.09
CA VAL A 92 0.21 -10.17 11.07
C VAL A 92 -1.16 -10.83 11.30
N PRO A 93 -1.52 -11.20 12.54
CA PRO A 93 -2.82 -11.80 12.83
C PRO A 93 -3.99 -10.89 12.42
N LEU A 94 -5.13 -11.49 12.04
CA LEU A 94 -6.26 -10.77 11.48
C LEU A 94 -6.82 -9.67 12.39
N GLU A 95 -6.91 -9.92 13.70
CA GLU A 95 -7.37 -8.89 14.65
C GLU A 95 -6.39 -7.72 14.72
N GLU A 96 -5.09 -8.00 14.74
CA GLU A 96 -4.06 -6.96 14.73
C GLU A 96 -4.10 -6.17 13.42
N TYR A 97 -4.25 -6.83 12.27
CA TYR A 97 -4.42 -6.19 10.97
C TYR A 97 -5.58 -5.19 10.96
N ARG A 98 -6.74 -5.56 11.52
CA ARG A 98 -7.91 -4.66 11.60
C ARG A 98 -7.63 -3.44 12.48
N VAL A 99 -6.96 -3.64 13.61
CA VAL A 99 -6.56 -2.53 14.51
C VAL A 99 -5.55 -1.63 13.82
N ASN A 100 -4.53 -2.21 13.18
CA ASN A 100 -3.49 -1.48 12.47
C ASN A 100 -4.07 -0.66 11.33
N LEU A 101 -4.97 -1.21 10.51
CA LEU A 101 -5.62 -0.47 9.44
C LEU A 101 -6.38 0.75 9.95
N LYS A 102 -7.17 0.61 11.04
CA LYS A 102 -7.88 1.73 11.65
C LYS A 102 -6.92 2.81 12.13
N ALA A 103 -5.80 2.42 12.75
CA ALA A 103 -4.76 3.35 13.21
C ALA A 103 -4.08 4.08 12.04
N ILE A 104 -3.70 3.35 10.98
CA ILE A 104 -3.11 3.91 9.76
C ILE A 104 -4.06 4.93 9.12
N ILE A 105 -5.35 4.60 8.97
CA ILE A 105 -6.36 5.52 8.44
C ILE A 105 -6.43 6.80 9.30
N GLY A 106 -6.40 6.67 10.63
CA GLY A 106 -6.38 7.79 11.55
C GLY A 106 -5.16 8.69 11.35
N LEU A 107 -3.96 8.10 11.23
CA LEU A 107 -2.71 8.83 11.01
C LEU A 107 -2.69 9.53 9.64
N VAL A 108 -3.16 8.87 8.58
CA VAL A 108 -3.27 9.48 7.24
C VAL A 108 -4.26 10.65 7.27
N ARG A 109 -5.41 10.52 7.94
CA ARG A 109 -6.36 11.64 8.11
C ARG A 109 -5.74 12.82 8.87
N LYS A 110 -5.00 12.54 9.94
CA LYS A 110 -4.36 13.55 10.78
C LYS A 110 -3.23 14.29 10.06
N HIS A 111 -2.36 13.56 9.37
CA HIS A 111 -1.10 14.10 8.86
C HIS A 111 -1.13 14.46 7.37
N ALA A 112 -1.94 13.77 6.55
CA ALA A 112 -2.08 14.08 5.13
C ALA A 112 -3.34 14.92 4.85
N ALA A 113 -4.41 14.69 5.60
CA ALA A 113 -5.71 15.37 5.47
C ALA A 113 -6.23 15.43 4.01
N PRO A 114 -6.41 14.27 3.34
CA PRO A 114 -6.83 14.24 1.94
C PRO A 114 -8.21 14.84 1.73
N VAL A 115 -8.35 15.67 0.69
CA VAL A 115 -9.57 16.45 0.40
C VAL A 115 -10.75 15.55 0.01
N GLY A 116 -10.52 14.62 -0.91
CA GLY A 116 -11.48 13.63 -1.39
C GLY A 116 -11.48 12.33 -0.59
N GLY A 117 -10.69 12.25 0.49
CA GLY A 117 -10.68 11.13 1.41
C GLY A 117 -9.66 10.02 1.10
N ILE A 118 -9.89 8.86 1.71
CA ILE A 118 -9.01 7.68 1.64
C ILE A 118 -9.76 6.55 0.96
N PHE A 119 -9.20 6.01 -0.12
CA PHE A 119 -9.73 4.87 -0.85
C PHE A 119 -9.01 3.60 -0.38
N LEU A 120 -9.73 2.75 0.36
CA LEU A 120 -9.24 1.43 0.74
C LEU A 120 -9.38 0.48 -0.45
N MET A 121 -8.29 -0.17 -0.83
CA MET A 121 -8.27 -1.16 -1.89
C MET A 121 -7.93 -2.51 -1.27
N SER A 122 -8.82 -3.48 -1.45
CA SER A 122 -8.52 -4.85 -1.03
C SER A 122 -7.40 -5.42 -1.90
N PRO A 123 -6.49 -6.21 -1.32
CA PRO A 123 -5.42 -6.79 -2.11
C PRO A 123 -6.01 -7.80 -3.14
N PRO A 124 -5.44 -7.89 -4.35
CA PRO A 124 -5.95 -8.72 -5.44
C PRO A 124 -5.91 -10.20 -5.07
N PRO A 125 -6.71 -11.08 -5.71
CA PRO A 125 -6.65 -12.51 -5.45
C PRO A 125 -5.23 -13.07 -5.62
N PHE A 126 -4.86 -13.99 -4.73
CA PHE A 126 -3.61 -14.73 -4.82
C PHE A 126 -3.81 -15.99 -5.66
N ASP A 127 -2.94 -16.17 -6.65
CA ASP A 127 -2.88 -17.37 -7.49
C ASP A 127 -1.85 -18.34 -6.90
N ASP A 128 -2.33 -19.32 -6.15
CA ASP A 128 -1.50 -20.36 -5.53
C ASP A 128 -0.69 -21.14 -6.59
N ASP A 129 -1.33 -21.56 -7.69
CA ASP A 129 -0.71 -22.41 -8.71
C ASP A 129 0.35 -21.63 -9.49
N GLY A 130 0.00 -20.43 -9.95
CA GLY A 130 0.92 -19.53 -10.64
C GLY A 130 2.11 -19.15 -9.76
N ARG A 131 1.90 -18.94 -8.46
CA ARG A 131 2.99 -18.66 -7.52
C ARG A 131 3.94 -19.84 -7.37
N GLN A 132 3.41 -21.05 -7.23
CA GLN A 132 4.24 -22.25 -7.10
C GLN A 132 5.06 -22.50 -8.37
N GLN A 133 4.45 -22.33 -9.55
CA GLN A 133 5.14 -22.46 -10.83
C GLN A 133 6.27 -21.42 -10.96
N TRP A 134 6.03 -20.17 -10.56
CA TRP A 134 7.04 -19.13 -10.53
C TRP A 134 8.18 -19.45 -9.55
N LEU A 135 7.89 -19.94 -8.34
CA LEU A 135 8.95 -20.33 -7.39
C LEU A 135 9.85 -21.42 -7.98
N ARG A 136 9.26 -22.45 -8.59
CA ARG A 136 10.00 -23.52 -9.27
C ARG A 136 10.86 -22.99 -10.41
N SER A 137 10.36 -22.06 -11.23
CA SER A 137 11.13 -21.49 -12.34
C SER A 137 12.32 -20.65 -11.87
N GLN A 138 12.27 -20.13 -10.64
CA GLN A 138 13.37 -19.42 -9.99
C GLN A 138 14.30 -20.35 -9.17
N GLY A 139 14.11 -21.67 -9.22
CA GLY A 139 14.88 -22.63 -8.42
C GLY A 139 14.60 -22.55 -6.92
N ARG A 140 13.43 -22.04 -6.53
CA ARG A 140 13.02 -21.88 -5.13
C ARG A 140 12.02 -22.97 -4.74
N ASP A 141 12.12 -23.42 -3.50
CA ASP A 141 11.16 -24.35 -2.90
C ASP A 141 9.78 -23.67 -2.77
N PRO A 142 8.71 -24.21 -3.39
CA PRO A 142 7.34 -23.73 -3.22
C PRO A 142 6.87 -23.66 -1.77
N ASP A 143 7.35 -24.58 -0.92
CA ASP A 143 6.98 -24.63 0.50
C ASP A 143 7.71 -23.59 1.35
N SER A 144 8.66 -22.84 0.76
CA SER A 144 9.38 -21.77 1.45
C SER A 144 8.48 -20.59 1.83
N CYS A 145 7.27 -20.48 1.26
CA CYS A 145 6.35 -19.38 1.50
C CYS A 145 4.92 -19.90 1.68
N LYS A 146 4.44 -19.94 2.93
CA LYS A 146 3.10 -20.44 3.29
C LYS A 146 1.94 -19.46 2.96
N ARG A 147 2.09 -18.60 1.96
CA ARG A 147 1.02 -17.70 1.53
C ARG A 147 0.01 -18.49 0.70
N ARG A 148 -1.27 -18.45 1.05
CA ARG A 148 -2.35 -19.19 0.38
C ARG A 148 -3.57 -18.30 0.14
N PHE A 149 -4.33 -18.57 -0.91
CA PHE A 149 -5.59 -17.86 -1.20
C PHE A 149 -6.57 -17.90 -0.01
N GLU A 150 -6.66 -19.03 0.69
CA GLU A 150 -7.57 -19.20 1.81
C GLU A 150 -7.27 -18.23 2.96
N ALA A 151 -6.00 -17.97 3.27
CA ALA A 151 -5.65 -16.98 4.29
C ALA A 151 -6.01 -15.56 3.82
N MET A 152 -5.72 -15.26 2.55
CA MET A 152 -5.92 -13.93 1.98
C MET A 152 -7.40 -13.48 1.96
N ARG A 153 -8.35 -14.39 1.79
CA ARG A 153 -9.78 -14.06 1.73
C ARG A 153 -10.29 -13.36 3.00
N HIS A 154 -9.62 -13.59 4.13
CA HIS A 154 -10.00 -13.01 5.42
C HIS A 154 -9.46 -11.58 5.64
N TYR A 155 -8.50 -11.13 4.83
CA TYR A 155 -7.85 -9.80 4.93
C TYR A 155 -8.43 -8.78 3.96
N ARG A 156 -9.60 -9.07 3.37
CA ARG A 156 -10.30 -8.20 2.42
C ARG A 156 -11.28 -7.26 3.12
#